data_AF-A0A812F9M9-F1
#
_entry.id   AF-A0A812F9M9-F1
#
_cell.length_a   1.000
_cell.length_b   1.000
_cell.length_c   1.000
_cell.angle_alpha   90.00
_cell.angle_beta   90.00
_cell.angle_gamma   90.00
#
_symmetry.space_group_name_H-M   'P 1'
#
loop_
_entity.id
_entity.type
_entity.pdbx_description
1 polymer ?
#
loop_
_entity_poly.entity_id
_entity_poly.type
_entity_poly.pdbx_seq_one_letter_code
_entity_poly.pdbx_strand_id
1 'polypeptide(L)'
;MLRSKTKRYYGHPHTINFVEELALKANQDLNTTLLIGDLSLARGGRFSSGHSSHQTGLDIDIWLRLADQPLSYNELQLPTPMSVVDLKKYKILEHRWEARHFELIRSAAQSEDVARIFVHPVIKEQLCKQEGENDRAWLRKVRPWWGHHYHFHVRLTCPESSSNCVNQAPPPVGDGCGAELASWKPKATPPPVAKNKPKVTPKPKKQKVIPAQCQSLITKN
;
A
#
# COMPACT_ATOMS: atom_id res chain seq x y z
N MET A 1 11.53 -6.79 -9.97
CA MET A 1 11.67 -5.38 -9.54
C MET A 1 11.40 -4.45 -10.71
N LEU A 2 10.54 -3.45 -10.51
CA LEU A 2 10.23 -2.38 -11.45
C LEU A 2 11.14 -1.17 -11.20
N ARG A 3 11.43 -0.40 -12.24
CA ARG A 3 12.17 0.88 -12.19
C ARG A 3 13.48 0.80 -11.39
N SER A 4 14.26 -0.28 -11.54
CA SER A 4 15.45 -0.50 -10.72
C SER A 4 16.50 0.62 -10.83
N LYS A 5 16.55 1.36 -11.94
CA LYS A 5 17.39 2.57 -12.08
C LYS A 5 17.18 3.62 -10.97
N THR A 6 16.01 3.66 -10.34
CA THR A 6 15.69 4.58 -9.24
C THR A 6 16.37 4.22 -7.92
N LYS A 7 16.98 3.03 -7.80
CA LYS A 7 17.64 2.55 -6.58
C LYS A 7 16.72 2.57 -5.35
N ARG A 8 15.43 2.27 -5.54
CA ARG A 8 14.40 2.14 -4.50
C ARG A 8 14.08 0.68 -4.17
N TYR A 9 15.07 -0.21 -4.24
CA TYR A 9 14.90 -1.66 -4.04
C TYR A 9 15.60 -2.15 -2.76
N TYR A 10 15.91 -1.25 -1.83
CA TYR A 10 16.49 -1.60 -0.55
C TYR A 10 15.38 -1.73 0.50
N GLY A 11 15.56 -2.56 1.51
CA GLY A 11 14.58 -2.76 2.58
C GLY A 11 15.24 -3.40 3.80
N HIS A 12 14.51 -3.45 4.91
CA HIS A 12 14.91 -4.26 6.05
C HIS A 12 14.94 -5.75 5.66
N PRO A 13 15.84 -6.60 6.19
CA PRO A 13 15.88 -8.03 5.86
C PRO A 13 14.51 -8.72 6.00
N HIS A 14 13.77 -8.41 7.07
CA HIS A 14 12.39 -8.87 7.27
C HIS A 14 11.45 -8.54 6.09
N THR A 15 11.60 -7.36 5.49
CA THR A 15 10.84 -6.97 4.29
C THR A 15 11.25 -7.76 3.05
N ILE A 16 12.54 -8.07 2.91
CA ILE A 16 13.01 -8.91 1.81
C ILE A 16 12.43 -10.32 1.94
N ASN A 17 12.49 -10.91 3.13
CA ASN A 17 11.90 -12.22 3.40
C ASN A 17 10.39 -12.24 3.08
N PHE A 18 9.62 -11.26 3.56
CA PHE A 18 8.19 -11.15 3.24
C PHE A 18 7.93 -11.09 1.73
N VAL A 19 8.74 -10.32 0.99
CA VAL A 19 8.60 -10.20 -0.47
C VAL A 19 8.91 -11.53 -1.17
N GLU A 20 9.95 -12.24 -0.72
CA GLU A 20 10.33 -13.54 -1.27
C GLU A 20 9.27 -14.61 -1.02
N GLU A 21 8.73 -14.69 0.20
CA GLU A 21 7.65 -15.61 0.55
C GLU A 21 6.36 -15.33 -0.24
N LEU A 22 5.96 -14.06 -0.33
CA LEU A 22 4.79 -13.68 -1.12
C LEU A 22 5.02 -13.94 -2.61
N ALA A 23 6.25 -13.77 -3.12
CA ALA A 23 6.59 -14.05 -4.51
C ALA A 23 6.53 -15.54 -4.82
N LEU A 24 7.02 -16.39 -3.93
CA LEU A 24 6.90 -17.85 -4.04
C LEU A 24 5.43 -18.25 -4.07
N LYS A 25 4.61 -17.73 -3.15
CA LYS A 25 3.18 -18.02 -3.10
C LYS A 25 2.44 -17.55 -4.36
N ALA A 26 2.73 -16.35 -4.85
CA ALA A 26 2.15 -15.84 -6.09
C ALA A 26 2.52 -16.71 -7.31
N ASN A 27 3.75 -17.21 -7.35
CA ASN A 27 4.19 -18.09 -8.42
C ASN A 27 3.49 -19.47 -8.35
N GLN A 28 3.46 -20.08 -7.17
CA GLN A 28 2.94 -21.43 -6.95
C GLN A 28 1.41 -21.50 -7.03
N ASP A 29 0.72 -20.58 -6.36
CA ASP A 29 -0.73 -20.64 -6.19
C ASP A 29 -1.48 -19.86 -7.27
N LEU A 30 -0.87 -18.80 -7.82
CA LEU A 30 -1.52 -17.86 -8.74
C LEU A 30 -0.90 -17.87 -10.15
N ASN A 31 0.14 -18.68 -10.37
CA ASN A 31 0.85 -18.77 -11.65
C ASN A 31 1.23 -17.39 -12.23
N THR A 32 1.77 -16.50 -11.38
CA THR A 32 2.12 -15.15 -11.78
C THR A 32 3.39 -14.65 -11.10
N THR A 33 4.14 -13.79 -11.78
CA THR A 33 5.34 -13.15 -11.20
C THR A 33 4.96 -11.86 -10.50
N LEU A 34 5.41 -11.67 -9.25
CA LEU A 34 5.21 -10.40 -8.55
C LEU A 34 6.02 -9.26 -9.17
N LEU A 35 5.32 -8.16 -9.40
CA LEU A 35 5.90 -6.92 -9.87
C LEU A 35 6.07 -5.94 -8.71
N ILE A 36 7.22 -6.04 -8.05
CA ILE A 36 7.58 -5.15 -6.93
C ILE A 36 8.02 -3.79 -7.47
N GLY A 37 7.36 -2.74 -6.99
CA GLY A 37 7.66 -1.33 -7.23
C GLY A 37 8.70 -0.78 -6.25
N ASP A 38 8.34 0.28 -5.54
CA ASP A 38 9.23 0.97 -4.63
C ASP A 38 9.25 0.27 -3.26
N LEU A 39 10.46 0.02 -2.74
CA LEU A 39 10.75 -0.41 -1.38
C LEU A 39 11.27 0.79 -0.58
N SER A 40 12.57 0.99 -0.51
CA SER A 40 13.22 2.11 0.18
C SER A 40 14.54 2.49 -0.51
N LEU A 41 15.06 3.67 -0.20
CA LEU A 41 16.45 4.04 -0.49
C LEU A 41 17.42 3.21 0.36
N ALA A 42 18.70 3.17 -0.03
CA ALA A 42 19.75 2.40 0.63
C ALA A 42 19.91 2.65 2.14
N ARG A 43 19.61 3.87 2.60
CA ARG A 43 19.61 4.25 4.03
C ARG A 43 18.24 4.72 4.51
N GLY A 44 17.17 4.39 3.78
CA GLY A 44 15.86 4.93 4.05
C GLY A 44 15.77 6.43 3.80
N GLY A 45 14.91 7.10 4.57
CA GLY A 45 14.64 8.53 4.44
C GLY A 45 13.65 8.88 3.33
N ARG A 46 13.37 10.18 3.19
CA ARG A 46 12.33 10.67 2.28
C ARG A 46 12.78 10.54 0.82
N PHE A 47 11.87 10.05 -0.02
CA PHE A 47 12.00 10.24 -1.45
C PHE A 47 11.92 11.74 -1.82
N SER A 48 12.59 12.12 -2.90
CA SER A 48 12.50 13.47 -3.48
C SER A 48 11.12 13.77 -4.08
N SER A 49 10.37 12.72 -4.44
CA SER A 49 9.02 12.80 -5.00
C SER A 49 8.27 11.47 -4.79
N GLY A 50 6.94 11.50 -4.83
CA GLY A 50 6.09 10.32 -4.66
C GLY A 50 5.60 10.13 -3.23
N HIS A 51 5.75 8.93 -2.69
CA HIS A 51 5.22 8.56 -1.39
C HIS A 51 5.93 9.24 -0.22
N SER A 52 5.16 9.57 0.82
CA SER A 52 5.70 10.13 2.07
C SER A 52 6.14 9.06 3.09
N SER A 53 5.80 7.79 2.83
CA SER A 53 6.26 6.58 3.51
C SER A 53 7.58 6.08 2.90
N HIS A 54 7.91 4.79 3.02
CA HIS A 54 9.10 4.13 2.45
C HIS A 54 10.44 4.57 3.07
N GLN A 55 10.40 5.19 4.25
CA GLN A 55 11.60 5.76 4.86
C GLN A 55 12.36 4.79 5.74
N THR A 56 11.74 3.69 6.19
CA THR A 56 12.29 2.76 7.18
C THR A 56 12.58 1.37 6.61
N GLY A 57 12.40 1.18 5.30
CA GLY A 57 12.58 -0.12 4.67
C GLY A 57 11.52 -1.16 5.03
N LEU A 58 10.32 -0.74 5.48
CA LEU A 58 9.20 -1.61 5.89
C LEU A 58 7.94 -1.41 5.03
N ASP A 59 8.07 -0.72 3.90
CA ASP A 59 6.97 -0.42 2.99
C ASP A 59 7.28 -0.97 1.60
N ILE A 60 6.27 -1.54 0.95
CA ILE A 60 6.38 -2.23 -0.34
C ILE A 60 5.22 -1.82 -1.24
N ASP A 61 5.51 -1.27 -2.42
CA ASP A 61 4.50 -1.15 -3.47
C ASP A 61 4.51 -2.40 -4.35
N ILE A 62 3.37 -3.06 -4.50
CA ILE A 62 3.21 -4.25 -5.36
C ILE A 62 2.20 -3.92 -6.46
N TRP A 63 2.60 -4.05 -7.71
CA TRP A 63 1.71 -3.78 -8.84
C TRP A 63 0.63 -4.85 -8.96
N LEU A 64 -0.57 -4.41 -9.33
CA LEU A 64 -1.73 -5.28 -9.57
C LEU A 64 -1.68 -5.93 -10.95
N ARG A 65 -0.72 -5.59 -11.82
CA ARG A 65 -0.53 -6.28 -13.09
C ARG A 65 -0.01 -7.69 -12.81
N LEU A 66 -0.80 -8.70 -13.18
CA LEU A 66 -0.38 -10.10 -13.20
C LEU A 66 0.60 -10.31 -14.38
N ALA A 67 1.78 -10.84 -14.08
CA ALA A 67 2.86 -11.07 -15.05
C ALA A 67 3.06 -12.58 -15.23
N ASP A 68 2.16 -13.18 -15.99
CA ASP A 68 2.17 -14.62 -16.28
C ASP A 68 3.32 -15.01 -17.22
N GLN A 69 3.95 -14.02 -17.86
CA GLN A 69 5.20 -14.13 -18.58
C GLN A 69 6.19 -13.09 -18.06
N PRO A 70 7.50 -13.39 -18.01
CA PRO A 70 8.52 -12.42 -17.61
C PRO A 70 8.49 -11.18 -18.50
N LEU A 71 8.53 -10.01 -17.87
CA LEU A 71 8.65 -8.73 -18.58
C LEU A 71 10.06 -8.56 -19.13
N SER A 72 10.16 -7.93 -20.31
CA SER A 72 11.45 -7.49 -20.84
C SER A 72 12.12 -6.46 -19.93
N TYR A 73 13.43 -6.29 -20.06
CA TYR A 73 14.16 -5.27 -19.31
C TYR A 73 13.55 -3.86 -19.50
N ASN A 74 13.15 -3.51 -20.72
CA ASN A 74 12.54 -2.20 -21.00
C ASN A 74 11.18 -2.04 -20.31
N GLU A 75 10.34 -3.07 -20.32
CA GLU A 75 9.07 -3.05 -19.59
C GLU A 75 9.27 -2.95 -18.08
N LEU A 76 10.32 -3.58 -17.53
CA LEU A 76 10.67 -3.44 -16.11
C LEU A 76 11.14 -2.00 -15.78
N GLN A 77 11.90 -1.35 -16.68
CA GLN A 77 12.43 0.00 -16.43
C GLN A 77 11.41 1.11 -16.69
N LEU A 78 10.54 0.93 -17.67
CA LEU A 78 9.52 1.89 -18.09
C LEU A 78 8.13 1.24 -18.05
N PRO A 79 7.67 0.78 -16.87
CA PRO A 79 6.42 0.05 -16.78
C PRO A 79 5.23 0.99 -16.95
N THR A 80 4.26 0.60 -17.77
CA THR A 80 3.01 1.34 -17.95
C THR A 80 2.00 0.96 -16.87
N PRO A 81 1.51 1.91 -16.04
CA PRO A 81 0.55 1.59 -14.99
C PRO A 81 -0.77 1.12 -15.59
N MET A 82 -1.26 -0.03 -15.12
CA MET A 82 -2.54 -0.60 -15.53
C MET A 82 -3.54 -0.48 -14.39
N SER A 83 -4.47 0.49 -14.49
CA SER A 83 -5.55 0.60 -13.51
C SER A 83 -6.49 -0.61 -13.58
N VAL A 84 -6.87 -1.16 -12.43
CA VAL A 84 -7.99 -2.10 -12.26
C VAL A 84 -9.30 -1.39 -11.90
N VAL A 85 -9.27 -0.06 -11.76
CA VAL A 85 -10.42 0.79 -11.41
C VAL A 85 -10.71 1.78 -12.54
N ASP A 86 -11.98 1.93 -12.89
CA ASP A 86 -12.49 3.08 -13.63
C ASP A 86 -12.62 4.25 -12.66
N LEU A 87 -11.64 5.17 -12.70
CA LEU A 87 -11.60 6.31 -11.79
C LEU A 87 -12.76 7.30 -12.04
N LYS A 88 -13.29 7.38 -13.26
CA LYS A 88 -14.41 8.28 -13.59
C LYS A 88 -15.72 7.71 -13.08
N LYS A 89 -15.96 6.42 -13.29
CA LYS A 89 -17.18 5.74 -12.86
C LYS A 89 -17.14 5.25 -11.40
N TYR A 90 -15.96 5.29 -10.77
CA TYR A 90 -15.71 4.78 -9.43
C TYR A 90 -16.13 3.30 -9.28
N LYS A 91 -15.71 2.47 -10.24
CA LYS A 91 -16.09 1.05 -10.33
C LYS A 91 -14.90 0.18 -10.72
N ILE A 92 -14.93 -1.09 -10.32
CA ILE A 92 -13.91 -2.05 -10.74
C ILE A 92 -14.02 -2.27 -12.26
N LEU A 93 -12.89 -2.43 -12.94
CA LEU A 93 -12.86 -2.83 -14.34
C LEU A 93 -12.89 -4.35 -14.39
N GLU A 94 -14.06 -4.95 -14.58
CA GLU A 94 -14.25 -6.42 -14.55
C GLU A 94 -13.27 -7.16 -15.49
N HIS A 95 -13.02 -6.62 -16.69
CA HIS A 95 -12.07 -7.19 -17.65
C HIS A 95 -10.59 -7.09 -17.23
N ARG A 96 -10.28 -6.48 -16.09
CA ARG A 96 -8.93 -6.37 -15.50
C ARG A 96 -8.87 -6.85 -14.05
N TRP A 97 -9.98 -7.36 -13.52
CA TRP A 97 -10.04 -7.90 -12.17
C TRP A 97 -10.28 -9.40 -12.24
N GLU A 98 -9.29 -10.16 -11.81
CA GLU A 98 -9.34 -11.61 -11.70
C GLU A 98 -9.38 -12.04 -10.23
N ALA A 99 -9.89 -13.25 -9.97
CA ALA A 99 -9.84 -13.87 -8.63
C ALA A 99 -8.41 -13.91 -8.05
N ARG A 100 -7.38 -14.01 -8.91
CA ARG A 100 -5.98 -13.93 -8.50
C ARG A 100 -5.59 -12.61 -7.82
N HIS A 101 -6.22 -11.49 -8.16
CA HIS A 101 -5.97 -10.21 -7.47
C HIS A 101 -6.51 -10.24 -6.05
N PHE A 102 -7.68 -10.85 -5.85
CA PHE A 102 -8.27 -11.06 -4.53
C PHE A 102 -7.34 -11.93 -3.67
N GLU A 103 -6.94 -13.09 -4.19
CA GLU A 103 -6.09 -14.04 -3.46
C GLU A 103 -4.69 -13.49 -3.16
N LEU A 104 -4.12 -12.68 -4.05
CA LEU A 104 -2.84 -12.01 -3.81
C LEU A 104 -2.93 -11.05 -2.62
N ILE A 105 -3.95 -10.18 -2.61
CA ILE A 105 -4.10 -9.20 -1.52
C ILE A 105 -4.48 -9.90 -0.22
N ARG A 106 -5.33 -10.94 -0.27
CA ARG A 106 -5.69 -11.77 0.88
C ARG A 106 -4.46 -12.45 1.48
N SER A 107 -3.64 -13.10 0.65
CA SER A 107 -2.40 -13.76 1.07
C SER A 107 -1.43 -12.80 1.73
N ALA A 108 -1.23 -11.60 1.15
CA ALA A 108 -0.43 -10.56 1.77
C ALA A 108 -1.00 -10.13 3.13
N ALA A 109 -2.32 -9.90 3.23
CA ALA A 109 -2.95 -9.43 4.46
C ALA A 109 -2.98 -10.49 5.58
N GLN A 110 -2.98 -11.77 5.24
CA GLN A 110 -2.97 -12.86 6.22
C GLN A 110 -1.62 -13.00 6.93
N SER A 111 -0.51 -12.56 6.33
CA SER A 111 0.80 -12.53 7.00
C SER A 111 0.76 -11.71 8.29
N GLU A 112 1.29 -12.27 9.37
CA GLU A 112 1.35 -11.63 10.70
C GLU A 112 2.20 -10.35 10.68
N ASP A 113 3.23 -10.33 9.82
CA ASP A 113 4.13 -9.20 9.64
C ASP A 113 3.44 -7.98 9.05
N VAL A 114 2.31 -8.15 8.36
CA VAL A 114 1.61 -7.05 7.71
C VAL A 114 0.75 -6.28 8.71
N ALA A 115 1.11 -5.01 8.92
CA ALA A 115 0.33 -4.07 9.71
C ALA A 115 -0.84 -3.47 8.92
N ARG A 116 -0.60 -3.09 7.65
CA ARG A 116 -1.60 -2.46 6.77
C ARG A 116 -1.32 -2.75 5.30
N ILE A 117 -2.38 -2.77 4.50
CA ILE A 117 -2.32 -2.71 3.05
C ILE A 117 -3.18 -1.53 2.57
N PHE A 118 -2.62 -0.57 1.84
CA PHE A 118 -3.41 0.50 1.22
C PHE A 118 -3.78 0.16 -0.21
N VAL A 119 -5.06 0.31 -0.52
CA VAL A 119 -5.65 0.09 -1.85
C VAL A 119 -6.62 1.22 -2.19
N HIS A 120 -6.93 1.39 -3.47
CA HIS A 120 -8.03 2.27 -3.86
C HIS A 120 -9.35 1.82 -3.18
N PRO A 121 -10.25 2.72 -2.74
CA PRO A 121 -11.46 2.31 -2.03
C PRO A 121 -12.37 1.36 -2.83
N VAL A 122 -12.42 1.51 -4.16
CA VAL A 122 -13.15 0.57 -5.04
C VAL A 122 -12.59 -0.86 -4.96
N ILE A 123 -11.27 -1.01 -4.82
CA ILE A 123 -10.64 -2.33 -4.64
C ILE A 123 -11.03 -2.88 -3.28
N LYS A 124 -10.97 -2.07 -2.21
CA LYS A 124 -11.44 -2.48 -0.88
C LYS A 124 -12.90 -2.93 -0.91
N GLU A 125 -13.77 -2.20 -1.62
CA GLU A 125 -15.17 -2.58 -1.82
C GLU A 125 -15.31 -3.92 -2.57
N GLN A 126 -14.49 -4.16 -3.60
CA GLN A 126 -14.48 -5.43 -4.32
C GLN A 126 -14.05 -6.59 -3.42
N LEU A 127 -12.99 -6.42 -2.64
CA LEU A 127 -12.53 -7.43 -1.67
C LEU A 127 -13.61 -7.72 -0.62
N CYS A 128 -14.27 -6.68 -0.09
CA CYS A 128 -15.36 -6.84 0.87
C CYS A 128 -16.55 -7.63 0.31
N LYS A 129 -16.85 -7.49 -1.00
CA LYS A 129 -17.93 -8.20 -1.69
C LYS A 129 -17.57 -9.66 -2.01
N GLN A 130 -16.31 -9.92 -2.32
CA GLN A 130 -15.83 -11.26 -2.69
C GLN A 130 -15.57 -12.14 -1.47
N GLU A 131 -15.12 -11.55 -0.35
CA GLU A 131 -14.89 -12.30 0.87
C GLU A 131 -16.21 -12.76 1.49
N GLY A 132 -16.25 -14.01 1.95
CA GLY A 132 -17.41 -14.59 2.63
C GLY A 132 -17.60 -13.99 4.03
N GLU A 133 -18.58 -14.52 4.79
CA GLU A 133 -18.89 -14.00 6.13
C GLU A 133 -17.90 -14.46 7.21
N ASN A 134 -17.27 -15.63 7.03
CA ASN A 134 -16.54 -16.33 8.10
C ASN A 134 -15.02 -16.07 8.17
N ASP A 135 -14.40 -15.45 7.16
CA ASP A 135 -12.93 -15.20 7.14
C ASP A 135 -12.59 -13.77 6.73
N ARG A 136 -13.15 -12.81 7.49
CA ARG A 136 -13.02 -11.37 7.20
C ARG A 136 -11.95 -10.66 8.02
N ALA A 137 -11.25 -11.34 8.91
CA ALA A 137 -10.33 -10.70 9.85
C ALA A 137 -9.19 -9.95 9.13
N TRP A 138 -8.67 -10.51 8.05
CA TRP A 138 -7.59 -9.91 7.25
C TRP A 138 -8.01 -8.59 6.58
N LEU A 139 -9.30 -8.42 6.27
CA LEU A 139 -9.82 -7.18 5.69
C LEU A 139 -9.55 -5.98 6.59
N ARG A 140 -9.48 -6.16 7.92
CA ARG A 140 -9.13 -5.08 8.88
C ARG A 140 -7.80 -4.39 8.52
N LYS A 141 -6.83 -5.13 7.99
CA LYS A 141 -5.52 -4.60 7.56
C LYS A 141 -5.61 -3.84 6.25
N VAL A 142 -6.62 -4.11 5.40
CA VAL A 142 -6.79 -3.44 4.11
C VAL A 142 -7.51 -2.11 4.27
N ARG A 143 -6.83 -1.02 3.90
CA ARG A 143 -7.20 0.36 4.17
C ARG A 143 -7.45 1.11 2.85
N PRO A 144 -8.60 1.78 2.70
CA PRO A 144 -8.83 2.65 1.56
C PRO A 144 -7.86 3.84 1.57
N TRP A 145 -7.31 4.19 0.41
CA TRP A 145 -6.49 5.38 0.20
C TRP A 145 -6.56 5.89 -1.24
N TRP A 146 -6.42 7.21 -1.44
CA TRP A 146 -6.40 7.81 -2.78
C TRP A 146 -5.21 7.29 -3.61
N GLY A 147 -5.37 7.20 -4.93
CA GLY A 147 -4.37 6.56 -5.79
C GLY A 147 -4.55 5.03 -5.79
N HIS A 148 -3.47 4.25 -5.60
CA HIS A 148 -3.50 2.80 -5.34
C HIS A 148 -4.47 1.97 -6.21
N HIS A 149 -4.65 2.37 -7.47
CA HIS A 149 -5.61 1.74 -8.39
C HIS A 149 -4.93 0.82 -9.41
N TYR A 150 -3.59 0.77 -9.41
CA TYR A 150 -2.76 -0.12 -10.22
C TYR A 150 -1.67 -0.82 -9.40
N HIS A 151 -1.57 -0.50 -8.11
CA HIS A 151 -0.69 -1.12 -7.13
C HIS A 151 -1.37 -1.06 -5.77
N PHE A 152 -0.95 -1.94 -4.86
CA PHE A 152 -1.27 -1.85 -3.45
C PHE A 152 0.01 -1.64 -2.65
N HIS A 153 -0.11 -0.94 -1.52
CA HIS A 153 1.01 -0.59 -0.66
C HIS A 153 0.95 -1.40 0.62
N VAL A 154 1.90 -2.31 0.83
CA VAL A 154 2.02 -3.09 2.05
C VAL A 154 2.93 -2.35 3.02
N ARG A 155 2.52 -2.28 4.29
CA ARG A 155 3.36 -1.85 5.41
C ARG A 155 3.50 -2.98 6.41
N LEU A 156 4.73 -3.31 6.77
CA LEU A 156 5.03 -4.28 7.81
C LEU A 156 5.03 -3.64 9.20
N THR A 157 4.86 -4.47 10.22
CA THR A 157 5.12 -4.11 11.62
C THR A 157 6.61 -3.88 11.84
N CYS A 158 6.95 -3.10 12.87
CA CYS A 158 8.33 -2.99 13.30
C CYS A 158 8.87 -4.37 13.74
N PRO A 159 9.99 -4.83 13.17
CA PRO A 159 10.64 -6.06 13.61
C PRO A 159 11.11 -5.94 15.06
N GLU A 160 11.03 -7.02 15.83
CA GLU A 160 11.49 -7.06 17.23
C GLU A 160 12.97 -6.67 17.39
N SER A 161 13.79 -7.00 16.39
CA SER A 161 15.20 -6.63 16.32
C SER A 161 15.46 -5.12 16.15
N SER A 162 14.42 -4.33 15.85
CA SER A 162 14.52 -2.89 15.59
C SER A 162 13.94 -2.06 16.75
N SER A 163 14.67 -1.97 17.85
CA SER A 163 14.23 -1.28 19.10
C SER A 163 13.85 0.20 18.95
N ASN A 164 14.38 0.90 17.93
CA ASN A 164 14.06 2.30 17.65
C ASN A 164 12.92 2.46 16.62
N CYS A 165 12.35 1.37 16.13
CA CYS A 165 11.23 1.41 15.19
C CYS A 165 9.92 1.68 15.95
N VAL A 166 9.08 2.56 15.40
CA VAL A 166 7.81 2.96 16.03
C VAL A 166 6.63 2.46 15.20
N ASN A 167 5.84 1.56 15.78
CA ASN A 167 4.60 1.09 15.18
C ASN A 167 3.54 2.20 15.13
N GLN A 168 2.69 2.14 14.12
CA GLN A 168 1.46 2.93 14.08
C GLN A 168 0.42 2.34 15.04
N ALA A 169 -0.54 3.16 15.50
CA ALA A 169 -1.71 2.64 16.20
C ALA A 169 -2.40 1.53 15.37
N PRO A 170 -3.08 0.53 15.97
CA PRO A 170 -3.80 -0.48 15.22
C PRO A 170 -4.90 0.11 14.31
N PRO A 171 -5.27 -0.54 13.18
CA PRO A 171 -6.47 -0.17 12.44
C PRO A 171 -7.73 -0.21 13.33
N PRO A 172 -8.80 0.52 12.97
CA PRO A 172 -10.09 0.42 13.65
C PRO A 172 -10.57 -1.03 13.76
N VAL A 173 -11.40 -1.32 14.76
CA VAL A 173 -12.01 -2.65 14.92
C VAL A 173 -12.99 -2.95 13.76
N GLY A 174 -13.15 -4.23 13.44
CA GLY A 174 -13.98 -4.70 12.32
C GLY A 174 -13.21 -4.79 10.99
N ASP A 175 -13.90 -5.24 9.95
CA ASP A 175 -13.35 -5.46 8.59
C ASP A 175 -13.17 -4.16 7.78
N GLY A 176 -13.75 -3.06 8.26
CA GLY A 176 -13.73 -1.75 7.62
C GLY A 176 -14.59 -1.65 6.34
N CYS A 177 -15.53 -2.57 6.12
CA CYS A 177 -16.36 -2.62 4.90
C CYS A 177 -17.65 -1.77 4.97
N GLY A 178 -17.99 -1.25 6.14
CA GLY A 178 -19.21 -0.46 6.38
C GLY A 178 -19.04 1.06 6.18
N ALA A 179 -19.48 1.83 7.17
CA ALA A 179 -19.55 3.30 7.11
C ALA A 179 -18.22 3.98 6.78
N GLU A 180 -17.11 3.42 7.27
CA GLU A 180 -15.78 3.94 6.95
C GLU A 180 -15.53 3.91 5.44
N LEU A 181 -15.67 2.74 4.79
CA LEU A 181 -15.46 2.60 3.36
C LEU A 181 -16.44 3.45 2.54
N ALA A 182 -17.71 3.49 2.94
CA ALA A 182 -18.71 4.31 2.28
C ALA A 182 -18.34 5.81 2.28
N SER A 183 -17.64 6.29 3.32
CA SER A 183 -17.21 7.69 3.42
C SER A 183 -16.16 8.10 2.38
N TRP A 184 -15.48 7.15 1.74
CA TRP A 184 -14.50 7.41 0.67
C TRP A 184 -15.12 7.60 -0.71
N LYS A 185 -16.40 7.25 -0.89
CA LYS A 185 -17.10 7.43 -2.17
C LYS A 185 -17.26 8.94 -2.47
N PRO A 186 -17.02 9.38 -3.71
CA PRO A 186 -17.30 10.75 -4.11
C PRO A 186 -18.77 11.08 -3.83
N LYS A 187 -19.04 12.20 -3.16
CA LYS A 187 -20.41 12.64 -2.92
C LYS A 187 -20.98 13.24 -4.21
N ALA A 188 -22.11 12.71 -4.68
CA ALA A 188 -22.79 13.17 -5.90
C ALA A 188 -23.25 14.63 -5.80
N THR A 189 -23.51 15.10 -4.57
CA THR A 189 -23.82 16.48 -4.26
C THR A 189 -22.83 16.95 -3.19
N PRO A 190 -22.10 18.06 -3.40
CA PRO A 190 -21.36 18.67 -2.31
C PRO A 190 -22.32 18.94 -1.17
N PRO A 191 -21.99 18.60 0.10
CA PRO A 191 -22.84 18.99 1.21
C PRO A 191 -23.05 20.52 1.15
N PRO A 192 -24.27 21.03 1.40
CA PRO A 192 -24.52 22.46 1.39
C PRO A 192 -23.49 23.14 2.28
N VAL A 193 -22.84 24.18 1.76
CA VAL A 193 -21.86 24.97 2.52
C VAL A 193 -22.62 25.58 3.68
N ALA A 194 -22.46 25.00 4.88
CA ALA A 194 -23.02 25.59 6.09
C ALA A 194 -22.42 26.99 6.24
N LYS A 195 -23.26 28.02 6.03
CA LYS A 195 -22.86 29.44 6.00
C LYS A 195 -22.26 29.92 7.32
N ASN A 196 -22.39 29.14 8.40
CA ASN A 196 -21.91 29.46 9.75
C ASN A 196 -20.99 28.38 10.33
N LYS A 197 -19.99 27.88 9.57
CA LYS A 197 -18.89 27.15 10.23
C LYS A 197 -17.98 28.17 10.92
N PRO A 198 -17.74 28.07 12.25
CA PRO A 198 -16.73 28.90 12.89
C PRO A 198 -15.42 28.75 12.12
N LYS A 199 -14.75 29.87 11.85
CA LYS A 199 -13.50 29.93 11.11
C LYS A 199 -12.45 29.17 11.92
N VAL A 200 -12.32 27.86 11.67
CA VAL A 200 -11.31 27.03 12.33
C VAL A 200 -9.97 27.52 11.80
N THR A 201 -9.26 28.29 12.61
CA THR A 201 -7.86 28.63 12.35
C THR A 201 -7.10 27.31 12.19
N PRO A 202 -6.45 27.05 11.04
CA PRO A 202 -5.69 25.83 10.86
C PRO A 202 -4.62 25.77 11.95
N LYS A 203 -4.66 24.75 12.81
CA LYS A 203 -3.56 24.52 13.75
C LYS A 203 -2.26 24.40 12.94
N PRO A 204 -1.16 25.05 13.34
CA PRO A 204 0.11 24.92 12.64
C PRO A 204 0.46 23.43 12.53
N LYS A 205 0.82 22.99 11.32
CA LYS A 205 1.21 21.59 11.09
C LYS A 205 2.42 21.30 11.97
N LYS A 206 2.34 20.26 12.80
CA LYS A 206 3.50 19.82 13.60
C LYS A 206 4.70 19.64 12.67
N GLN A 207 5.81 20.29 13.01
CA GLN A 207 7.05 20.14 12.27
C GLN A 207 7.51 18.68 12.39
N LYS A 208 7.82 18.06 11.25
CA LYS A 208 8.32 16.68 11.24
C LYS A 208 9.76 16.69 11.73
N VAL A 209 9.99 16.16 12.92
CA VAL A 209 11.32 16.00 13.53
C VAL A 209 11.98 14.74 12.94
N ILE A 210 13.24 14.85 12.54
CA ILE A 210 14.05 13.70 12.12
C ILE A 210 14.50 12.96 13.39
N PRO A 211 14.36 11.62 13.47
CA PRO A 211 14.84 10.86 14.62
C PRO A 211 16.35 11.09 14.85
N ALA A 212 16.78 11.15 16.11
CA ALA A 212 18.17 11.45 16.47
C ALA A 212 19.16 10.46 15.82
N GLN A 213 18.79 9.19 15.76
CA GLN A 213 19.57 8.12 15.13
C GLN A 213 19.72 8.33 13.62
N CYS A 214 18.76 8.99 12.97
CA CYS A 214 18.85 9.33 11.55
C CYS A 214 19.67 10.60 11.31
N GLN A 215 19.66 11.54 12.27
CA GLN A 215 20.38 12.80 12.16
C GLN A 215 21.89 12.56 12.02
N SER A 216 22.45 11.62 12.80
CA SER A 216 23.88 11.26 12.74
C SER A 216 24.33 10.71 11.38
N LEU A 217 23.41 10.18 10.57
CA LEU A 217 23.70 9.65 9.23
C LEU A 217 23.79 10.73 8.14
N ILE A 218 23.28 11.93 8.42
CA ILE A 218 23.22 13.05 7.45
C ILE A 218 24.12 14.22 7.83
N THR A 219 24.49 14.35 9.11
CA THR A 219 25.59 15.23 9.52
C THR A 219 26.92 14.60 9.13
N LYS A 220 27.65 15.24 8.23
CA LYS A 220 29.08 14.93 8.02
C LYS A 220 29.83 15.33 9.30
N ASN A 221 30.69 14.45 9.80
CA ASN A 221 31.77 14.87 10.70
C ASN A 221 32.71 15.83 9.96
#